data_AF-A0A3C0KAS3-F1
#
_entry.id   AF-A0A3C0KAS3-F1
#
_cell.length_a   1.000
_cell.length_b   1.000
_cell.length_c   1.000
_cell.angle_alpha   90.00
_cell.angle_beta   90.00
_cell.angle_gamma   90.00
#
_symmetry.space_group_name_H-M   'P 1'
#
loop_
_entity.id
_entity.type
_entity.pdbx_description
1 polymer ?
#
loop_
_entity_poly.entity_id
_entity_poly.type
_entity_poly.pdbx_seq_one_letter_code
_entity_poly.pdbx_strand_id
1 'polypeptide(L)' 'MESRPPLPPFTLQTAIQKVRLAEDGWNSRDPARVAQAYSEDTRWRNRAE' A
#
# COMPACT_ATOMS: atom_id res chain seq x y z
N MET A 1 -8.58 -9.20 10.20
CA MET A 1 -7.72 -8.81 9.06
C MET A 1 -8.66 -8.42 7.92
N GLU A 2 -8.87 -7.13 7.69
CA GLU A 2 -9.76 -6.70 6.60
C GLU A 2 -9.05 -6.80 5.25
N SER A 3 -9.75 -7.29 4.24
CA SER A 3 -9.25 -7.34 2.87
C SER A 3 -9.23 -5.93 2.27
N ARG A 4 -8.07 -5.49 1.77
CA ARG A 4 -7.89 -4.19 1.13
C ARG A 4 -7.83 -4.36 -0.39
N PRO A 5 -8.96 -4.24 -1.12
CA PRO A 5 -8.94 -4.30 -2.58
C PRO A 5 -8.17 -3.10 -3.16
N PRO A 6 -7.63 -3.24 -4.39
CA PRO A 6 -7.67 -4.42 -5.24
C PRO A 6 -6.77 -5.58 -4.76
N LEU A 7 -7.25 -6.81 -4.93
CA LEU A 7 -6.55 -8.06 -4.57
C LEU A 7 -5.92 -8.71 -5.81
N PRO A 8 -4.81 -9.45 -5.68
CA PRO A 8 -4.21 -10.18 -6.80
C PRO A 8 -5.10 -11.36 -7.26
N PRO A 9 -4.95 -11.85 -8.50
CA PRO A 9 -4.08 -11.32 -9.56
C PRO A 9 -4.60 -10.01 -10.15
N PHE A 10 -3.70 -9.09 -10.51
CA PHE A 10 -4.07 -7.77 -11.04
C PHE A 10 -4.23 -7.76 -12.55
N THR A 11 -5.27 -7.06 -13.03
CA THR A 11 -5.30 -6.49 -14.39
C THR A 11 -4.59 -5.13 -14.41
N LEU A 12 -4.27 -4.59 -15.60
CA LEU A 12 -3.68 -3.26 -15.74
C LEU A 12 -4.47 -2.18 -14.98
N GLN A 13 -5.79 -2.17 -15.13
CA GLN A 13 -6.67 -1.21 -14.45
C GLN A 13 -6.55 -1.34 -12.92
N THR A 14 -6.62 -2.56 -12.39
CA THR A 14 -6.54 -2.78 -10.93
C THR A 14 -5.14 -2.54 -10.37
N ALA A 15 -4.08 -2.75 -11.15
CA ALA A 15 -2.72 -2.39 -10.77
C ALA A 15 -2.55 -0.88 -10.66
N ILE A 16 -3.06 -0.11 -11.64
CA ILE A 16 -3.06 1.36 -11.61
C ILE A 16 -3.83 1.85 -10.38
N GLN A 17 -5.01 1.29 -10.11
CA GLN A 17 -5.79 1.64 -8.91
C GLN A 17 -5.02 1.35 -7.62
N LYS A 18 -4.33 0.19 -7.54
CA LYS A 18 -3.52 -0.17 -6.37
C LYS A 18 -2.40 0.84 -6.10
N VAL A 19 -1.69 1.25 -7.16
CA VAL A 19 -0.59 2.22 -7.04
C VAL A 19 -1.12 3.59 -6.65
N ARG A 20 -2.23 4.05 -7.24
CA ARG A 20 -2.83 5.35 -6.87
C ARG A 20 -3.25 5.40 -5.40
N LEU A 21 -3.89 4.34 -4.88
CA LEU A 21 -4.26 4.25 -3.46
C LEU A 21 -3.03 4.28 -2.54
N ALA A 22 -1.93 3.63 -2.94
CA ALA A 22 -0.69 3.70 -2.20
C ALA A 22 -0.11 5.13 -2.23
N GLU A 23 -0.06 5.76 -3.41
CA GLU A 23 0.38 7.15 -3.58
C GLU A 23 -0.42 8.12 -2.70
N ASP A 24 -1.75 8.03 -2.69
CA ASP A 24 -2.63 8.85 -1.85
C ASP A 24 -2.35 8.62 -0.35
N GLY A 25 -2.13 7.36 0.04
CA GLY A 25 -1.72 6.99 1.39
C GLY A 25 -0.40 7.65 1.79
N TRP A 26 0.62 7.56 0.95
CA TRP A 26 1.94 8.16 1.22
C TRP A 26 1.92 9.69 1.21
N ASN A 27 1.18 10.33 0.30
CA ASN A 27 1.03 11.79 0.22
C ASN A 27 0.36 12.40 1.47
N SER A 28 -0.46 11.61 2.18
CA SER A 28 -1.07 12.05 3.44
C SER A 28 -0.04 12.40 4.51
N ARG A 29 1.17 11.82 4.45
CA ARG A 29 2.23 11.95 5.48
C ARG A 29 1.76 11.54 6.88
N ASP A 30 0.71 10.70 6.97
CA ASP A 30 0.20 10.13 8.20
C ASP A 30 0.76 8.70 8.38
N PRO A 31 1.64 8.46 9.36
CA PRO A 31 2.24 7.15 9.59
C PRO A 31 1.20 6.06 9.92
N ALA A 32 0.15 6.39 10.68
CA ALA A 32 -0.86 5.42 11.08
C ALA A 32 -1.68 4.96 9.86
N ARG A 33 -2.00 5.89 8.96
CA ARG A 33 -2.68 5.59 7.70
C ARG A 33 -1.81 4.76 6.76
N VAL A 34 -0.52 5.08 6.63
CA VAL A 34 0.41 4.34 5.75
C VAL A 34 0.65 2.93 6.27
N ALA A 35 0.83 2.74 7.58
CA ALA A 35 1.10 1.43 8.18
C ALA A 35 -0.02 0.41 7.91
N GLN A 36 -1.29 0.86 7.86
CA GLN A 36 -2.44 0.00 7.57
C GLN A 36 -2.36 -0.69 6.20
N ALA A 37 -1.56 -0.20 5.26
CA ALA A 37 -1.39 -0.81 3.95
C ALA A 37 -0.52 -2.10 3.99
N TYR A 38 0.13 -2.40 5.11
CA TYR A 38 1.06 -3.51 5.24
C TYR A 38 0.54 -4.55 6.24
N SER A 39 1.09 -5.76 6.21
CA SER A 39 0.81 -6.78 7.22
C SER A 39 1.60 -6.47 8.50
N GLU A 40 1.15 -7.01 9.63
CA GLU A 40 1.82 -6.81 10.93
C GLU A 40 3.26 -7.34 10.94
N ASP A 41 3.53 -8.36 10.13
CA ASP A 41 4.83 -9.02 9.97
C ASP A 41 5.64 -8.49 8.77
N THR A 42 5.23 -7.35 8.19
CA THR A 42 5.87 -6.78 7.01
C THR A 42 7.37 -6.52 7.24
N ARG A 43 8.21 -6.87 6.26
CA ARG A 43 9.66 -6.66 6.33
C ARG A 43 10.08 -5.68 5.26
N TRP A 44 10.71 -4.60 5.68
CA TRP A 44 11.12 -3.52 4.78
C TRP A 44 12.62 -3.35 4.76
N ARG A 45 13.11 -2.87 3.62
CA ARG A 45 14.43 -2.28 3.50
C ARG A 45 14.28 -0.98 2.72
N ASN A 46 14.26 0.14 3.44
CA ASN A 46 14.47 1.45 2.84
C ASN A 46 15.97 1.61 2.54
N ARG A 47 16.31 2.17 1.38
CA ARG A 47 17.70 2.36 0.94
C ARG A 47 18.10 3.84 0.87
N ALA A 48 17.25 4.74 1.38
CA ALA A 48 17.47 6.18 1.36
C ALA A 48 18.32 6.70 2.53
N GLU A 49 18.88 5.80 3.34
CA GLU A 49 19.81 6.07 4.43
C GLU A 49 21.10 5.26 4.23
#